data_AF-A0A3E0BV59-F1
#
_entry.id   AF-A0A3E0BV59-F1
#
_cell.length_a   1.000
_cell.length_b   1.000
_cell.length_c   1.000
_cell.angle_alpha   90.00
_cell.angle_beta   90.00
_cell.angle_gamma   90.00
#
_symmetry.space_group_name_H-M   'P 1'
#
loop_
_entity.id
_entity.type
_entity.pdbx_description
1 polymer ?
#
loop_
_entity_poly.entity_id
_entity_poly.type
_entity_poly.pdbx_seq_one_letter_code
_entity_poly.pdbx_strand_id
1 'polypeptide(L)'
;MKARYIILRDSGPAARSSPQVRSFSRTASSLTIDVEELAPRDLASLAEKKIFVAPAMPMRLIAPFAAPLAVPGSDDTPPSEETEACAWGVQAVKADTSPFTGAGVTVAVLDSGIVRSLPVFDDIDVIEKDFTGEGVVDVDGHGTHCAGTIFGHDVSGTRIAVAPGVKRVLIGKVLSTEGAASDQIANAIMWAVDNGAHVISMSLGMDFPGFVKQLVEEDGYPPELATSHALEGYRTNLLLFERLASYLRVKARSTLLVAAAGNESRRDIDPRFQIAVSPPAVVEGILSVGAVGRHDDGLRVANFSNYGPKVSAPGVEIMSVALDGKLQALSGTSMAAPHVAGVAALWAEKMLKKGPLGGTQLEARVVGQTSTDEMAAGYSASDIGEGIVQAPQM
;
A
#
# COMPACT_ATOMS: atom_id res chain seq x y z
N MET A 1 -33.19 4.57 -1.76
CA MET A 1 -32.29 3.64 -1.06
C MET A 1 -31.29 4.45 -0.25
N LYS A 2 -30.87 3.98 0.92
CA LYS A 2 -29.75 4.59 1.67
C LYS A 2 -28.45 3.98 1.18
N ALA A 3 -27.37 4.75 1.19
CA ALA A 3 -26.02 4.27 0.92
C ALA A 3 -25.08 4.75 2.04
N ARG A 4 -23.96 4.05 2.21
CA ARG A 4 -22.90 4.46 3.13
C ARG A 4 -22.09 5.59 2.50
N TYR A 5 -21.96 6.71 3.21
CA TYR A 5 -21.18 7.87 2.80
C TYR A 5 -20.06 8.18 3.78
N ILE A 6 -18.89 8.45 3.22
CA ILE A 6 -17.69 8.93 3.89
C ILE A 6 -17.74 10.44 3.92
N ILE A 7 -17.66 11.02 5.11
CA ILE A 7 -17.76 12.46 5.32
C ILE A 7 -16.45 12.93 5.95
N LEU A 8 -15.68 13.70 5.18
CA LEU A 8 -14.52 14.42 5.68
C LEU A 8 -15.00 15.71 6.37
N ARG A 9 -14.72 15.86 7.66
CA ARG A 9 -15.09 17.06 8.42
C ARG A 9 -13.89 17.85 8.90
N ASP A 10 -14.00 19.17 8.87
CA ASP A 10 -13.09 20.06 9.58
C ASP A 10 -13.57 20.20 11.03
N SER A 11 -12.90 19.52 11.96
CA SER A 11 -13.05 19.89 13.37
C SER A 11 -12.19 21.12 13.64
N GLY A 12 -12.80 22.30 13.40
CA GLY A 12 -12.21 23.58 13.78
C GLY A 12 -11.84 23.62 15.27
N PRO A 13 -11.03 24.59 15.71
CA PRO A 13 -10.56 24.62 17.10
C PRO A 13 -11.74 24.62 18.08
N ALA A 14 -11.66 23.78 19.11
CA ALA A 14 -12.68 23.70 20.15
C ALA A 14 -12.99 25.11 20.68
N ALA A 15 -14.27 25.48 20.68
CA ALA A 15 -14.71 26.79 21.14
C ALA A 15 -14.34 26.95 22.62
N ARG A 16 -13.25 27.68 22.91
CA ARG A 16 -12.92 28.07 24.28
C ARG A 16 -13.82 29.24 24.67
N SER A 17 -14.75 28.98 25.57
CA SER A 17 -15.48 30.02 26.30
C SER A 17 -14.51 30.76 27.24
N SER A 18 -13.91 31.88 26.82
CA SER A 18 -13.43 33.01 27.65
C SER A 18 -12.57 33.98 26.82
N PRO A 19 -12.73 35.31 26.94
CA PRO A 19 -11.92 36.28 26.23
C PRO A 19 -10.67 36.65 27.05
N GLN A 20 -9.55 35.96 26.87
CA GLN A 20 -8.25 36.46 27.33
C GLN A 20 -7.09 36.14 26.36
N VAL A 21 -6.42 37.23 25.96
CA VAL A 21 -5.06 37.41 25.42
C VAL A 21 -4.66 36.51 24.22
N ARG A 22 -4.51 37.16 23.05
CA ARG A 22 -4.04 36.58 21.79
C ARG A 22 -2.56 36.17 21.87
N SER A 23 -2.30 34.88 22.03
CA SER A 23 -1.16 34.23 21.37
C SER A 23 -1.69 33.58 20.09
N PHE A 24 -1.05 33.84 18.94
CA PHE A 24 -1.35 33.12 17.70
C PHE A 24 -0.74 31.72 17.75
N SER A 25 -1.20 30.88 18.68
CA SER A 25 -1.09 29.44 18.50
C SER A 25 -2.20 29.04 17.55
N ARG A 26 -1.86 28.74 16.29
CA ARG A 26 -2.77 28.08 15.36
C ARG A 26 -3.08 26.70 15.96
N THR A 27 -4.15 26.61 16.76
CA THR A 27 -4.71 25.32 17.12
C THR A 27 -5.14 24.64 15.83
N ALA A 28 -4.40 23.58 15.48
CA ALA A 28 -4.60 22.79 14.29
C ALA A 28 -6.04 22.29 14.22
N SER A 29 -6.77 22.62 13.15
CA SER A 29 -7.96 21.87 12.75
C SER A 29 -7.62 20.38 12.62
N SER A 30 -8.42 19.49 13.20
CA SER A 30 -8.29 18.05 12.97
C SER A 30 -9.27 17.61 11.89
N LEU A 31 -8.78 16.89 10.89
CA LEU A 31 -9.64 16.16 9.95
C LEU A 31 -10.21 14.95 10.69
N THR A 32 -11.53 14.79 10.67
CA THR A 32 -12.19 13.54 11.07
C THR A 32 -12.86 12.91 9.86
N ILE A 33 -12.96 11.59 9.89
CA ILE A 33 -13.64 10.78 8.88
C ILE A 33 -14.82 10.13 9.58
N ASP A 34 -16.03 10.55 9.20
CA ASP A 34 -17.26 9.93 9.68
C ASP A 34 -17.86 9.07 8.56
N VAL A 35 -18.60 8.02 8.95
CA VAL A 35 -19.34 7.17 8.02
C VAL A 35 -20.80 7.16 8.42
N GLU A 36 -21.68 7.56 7.50
CA GLU A 36 -23.12 7.67 7.75
C GLU A 36 -23.93 6.98 6.66
N GLU A 37 -25.01 6.29 7.04
CA GLU A 37 -25.99 5.75 6.10
C GLU A 37 -27.09 6.76 5.79
N LEU A 38 -27.05 7.30 4.56
CA LEU A 38 -27.90 8.43 4.16
C LEU A 38 -28.63 8.13 2.86
N ALA A 39 -29.84 8.67 2.71
CA ALA A 39 -30.44 8.76 1.38
C ALA A 39 -29.79 9.93 0.61
N PRO A 40 -29.67 9.87 -0.73
CA PRO A 40 -29.05 10.95 -1.51
C PRO A 40 -29.65 12.34 -1.25
N ARG A 41 -30.97 12.42 -1.00
CA ARG A 41 -31.68 13.66 -0.66
C ARG A 41 -31.22 14.30 0.66
N ASP A 42 -30.68 13.50 1.58
CA ASP A 42 -30.23 13.94 2.90
C ASP A 42 -28.77 14.45 2.88
N LEU A 43 -28.05 14.30 1.76
CA LEU A 43 -26.68 14.83 1.63
C LEU A 43 -26.63 16.36 1.67
N ALA A 44 -27.69 17.00 1.19
CA ALA A 44 -27.84 18.44 1.21
C ALA A 44 -28.01 18.99 2.65
N SER A 45 -28.60 18.21 3.55
CA SER A 45 -28.87 18.60 4.94
C SER A 45 -27.71 18.30 5.90
N LEU A 46 -26.65 17.62 5.45
CA LEU A 46 -25.41 17.48 6.22
C LEU A 46 -24.87 18.85 6.62
N ALA A 47 -24.80 19.09 7.95
CA ALA A 47 -24.49 20.36 8.60
C ALA A 47 -23.21 21.05 8.11
N GLU A 48 -23.12 22.37 8.34
CA GLU A 48 -21.94 23.18 8.03
C GLU A 48 -20.68 22.61 8.73
N LYS A 49 -19.53 22.64 8.03
CA LYS A 49 -18.20 22.02 8.33
C LYS A 49 -17.85 20.69 7.62
N LYS A 50 -18.62 20.26 6.61
CA LYS A 50 -18.19 19.20 5.68
C LYS A 50 -17.14 19.74 4.69
N ILE A 51 -15.99 19.07 4.60
CA ILE A 51 -14.95 19.35 3.60
C ILE A 51 -15.28 18.59 2.31
N PHE A 52 -15.68 17.33 2.43
CA PHE A 52 -15.98 16.48 1.29
C PHE A 52 -16.87 15.30 1.68
N VAL A 53 -17.62 14.77 0.72
CA VAL A 53 -18.47 13.59 0.89
C VAL A 53 -18.26 12.65 -0.29
N ALA A 54 -18.08 11.37 -0.03
CA ALA A 54 -17.95 10.33 -1.05
C ALA A 54 -18.82 9.12 -0.68
N PRO A 55 -19.52 8.47 -1.62
CA PRO A 55 -20.10 7.16 -1.35
C PRO A 55 -18.98 6.16 -1.06
N ALA A 56 -19.19 5.24 -0.13
CA ALA A 56 -18.25 4.14 0.10
C ALA A 56 -18.18 3.28 -1.18
N MET A 57 -16.96 2.99 -1.63
CA MET A 57 -16.72 2.19 -2.82
C MET A 57 -16.08 0.86 -2.44
N PRO A 58 -16.51 -0.25 -3.07
CA PRO A 58 -15.82 -1.54 -2.94
C PRO A 58 -14.32 -1.42 -3.26
N MET A 59 -13.52 -1.97 -2.37
CA MET A 59 -12.09 -2.11 -2.47
C MET A 59 -11.77 -3.61 -2.44
N ARG A 60 -10.67 -4.01 -3.07
CA ARG A 60 -10.23 -5.40 -3.09
C ARG A 60 -8.74 -5.52 -2.83
N LEU A 61 -8.35 -6.70 -2.40
CA LEU A 61 -6.96 -7.13 -2.41
C LEU A 61 -6.45 -7.08 -3.85
N ILE A 62 -5.24 -6.55 -4.07
CA ILE A 62 -4.51 -6.78 -5.30
C ILE A 62 -3.92 -8.19 -5.19
N ALA A 63 -4.75 -9.19 -5.55
CA ALA A 63 -4.43 -10.58 -5.31
C ALA A 63 -3.14 -11.00 -6.02
N PRO A 64 -2.23 -11.68 -5.31
CA PRO A 64 -1.03 -12.19 -5.92
C PRO A 64 -1.32 -13.47 -6.71
N PHE A 65 -0.38 -13.82 -7.58
CA PHE A 65 -0.33 -15.10 -8.24
C PHE A 65 0.60 -16.04 -7.48
N ALA A 66 0.19 -17.30 -7.32
CA ALA A 66 1.06 -18.34 -6.80
C ALA A 66 2.14 -18.68 -7.85
N ALA A 67 3.35 -19.00 -7.38
CA ALA A 67 4.42 -19.51 -8.23
C ALA A 67 4.21 -21.02 -8.57
N PRO A 68 4.75 -21.52 -9.71
CA PRO A 68 5.46 -20.75 -10.74
C PRO A 68 4.48 -19.98 -11.64
N LEU A 69 4.83 -18.73 -11.95
CA LEU A 69 4.15 -17.97 -12.99
C LEU A 69 4.77 -18.35 -14.35
N ALA A 70 3.95 -18.62 -15.36
CA ALA A 70 4.46 -18.80 -16.72
C ALA A 70 5.05 -17.47 -17.22
N VAL A 71 6.38 -17.36 -17.20
CA VAL A 71 7.11 -16.21 -17.72
C VAL A 71 7.56 -16.54 -19.16
N PRO A 72 7.16 -15.76 -20.18
CA PRO A 72 7.59 -16.04 -21.56
C PRO A 72 9.12 -15.93 -21.69
N GLY A 73 9.76 -17.06 -22.01
CA GLY A 73 11.22 -17.13 -22.20
C GLY A 73 12.03 -17.41 -20.94
N SER A 74 11.42 -17.77 -19.81
CA SER A 74 12.13 -18.48 -18.75
C SER A 74 12.19 -19.96 -19.13
N ASP A 75 13.37 -20.57 -19.10
CA ASP A 75 13.43 -22.03 -19.00
C ASP A 75 12.63 -22.42 -17.73
N ASP A 76 11.68 -23.35 -17.87
CA ASP A 76 10.84 -23.91 -16.78
C ASP A 76 11.66 -24.69 -15.73
N THR A 77 12.93 -24.33 -15.53
CA THR A 77 13.77 -24.90 -14.49
C THR A 77 13.33 -24.27 -13.17
N PRO A 78 12.79 -25.05 -12.21
CA PRO A 78 12.55 -24.54 -10.87
C PRO A 78 13.86 -23.92 -10.35
N PRO A 79 13.80 -22.83 -9.56
CA PRO A 79 14.96 -22.41 -8.79
C PRO A 79 15.51 -23.65 -8.07
N SER A 80 16.80 -23.89 -8.20
CA SER A 80 17.48 -25.02 -7.55
C SER A 80 17.07 -25.10 -6.07
N GLU A 81 16.89 -26.30 -5.53
CA GLU A 81 16.57 -26.59 -4.11
C GLU A 81 17.57 -26.01 -3.09
N GLU A 82 18.60 -25.30 -3.54
CA GLU A 82 19.45 -24.46 -2.71
C GLU A 82 18.68 -23.22 -2.25
N THR A 83 18.10 -23.30 -1.05
CA THR A 83 17.57 -22.17 -0.30
C THR A 83 18.64 -21.07 -0.20
N GLU A 84 18.52 -20.03 -1.04
CA GLU A 84 19.41 -18.86 -1.02
C GLU A 84 19.41 -18.25 0.39
N ALA A 85 20.59 -17.87 0.91
CA ALA A 85 20.72 -17.25 2.23
C ALA A 85 19.96 -15.90 2.35
N CYS A 86 19.62 -15.28 1.21
CA CYS A 86 18.90 -14.02 1.14
C CYS A 86 17.99 -14.05 -0.08
N ALA A 87 16.73 -13.67 0.08
CA ALA A 87 15.80 -13.61 -1.04
C ALA A 87 16.28 -12.60 -2.09
N TRP A 88 16.24 -12.98 -3.38
CA TRP A 88 16.71 -12.15 -4.49
C TRP A 88 16.16 -10.71 -4.47
N GLY A 89 14.89 -10.53 -4.05
CA GLY A 89 14.25 -9.22 -3.97
C GLY A 89 14.92 -8.28 -2.97
N VAL A 90 15.44 -8.82 -1.85
CA VAL A 90 16.22 -8.06 -0.86
C VAL A 90 17.56 -7.59 -1.45
N GLN A 91 18.19 -8.43 -2.28
CA GLN A 91 19.45 -8.12 -2.96
C GLN A 91 19.25 -7.12 -4.11
N ALA A 92 18.18 -7.25 -4.89
CA ALA A 92 17.87 -6.36 -6.01
C ALA A 92 17.64 -4.90 -5.56
N VAL A 93 17.11 -4.71 -4.35
CA VAL A 93 16.98 -3.38 -3.73
C VAL A 93 18.18 -2.97 -2.87
N LYS A 94 19.28 -3.75 -2.89
CA LYS A 94 20.54 -3.51 -2.14
C LYS A 94 20.37 -3.41 -0.62
N ALA A 95 19.31 -4.02 -0.07
CA ALA A 95 19.06 -4.01 1.36
C ALA A 95 19.94 -5.00 2.13
N ASP A 96 20.48 -6.01 1.45
CA ASP A 96 21.45 -6.96 1.96
C ASP A 96 22.80 -6.30 2.32
N THR A 97 23.20 -5.28 1.56
CA THR A 97 24.46 -4.54 1.70
C THR A 97 24.33 -3.19 2.44
N SER A 98 23.09 -2.74 2.68
CA SER A 98 22.81 -1.51 3.42
C SER A 98 23.32 -1.58 4.88
N PRO A 99 23.99 -0.52 5.40
CA PRO A 99 24.37 -0.42 6.81
C PRO A 99 23.19 -0.01 7.71
N PHE A 100 22.03 0.29 7.13
CA PHE A 100 20.79 0.63 7.82
C PHE A 100 19.89 -0.60 7.86
N THR A 101 19.13 -0.73 8.94
CA THR A 101 18.22 -1.87 9.17
C THR A 101 16.76 -1.43 9.32
N GLY A 102 16.49 -0.12 9.42
CA GLY A 102 15.16 0.42 9.69
C GLY A 102 14.93 0.68 11.19
N ALA A 103 16.00 0.70 11.99
CA ALA A 103 15.92 0.89 13.43
C ALA A 103 15.27 2.25 13.80
N GLY A 104 14.36 2.23 14.76
CA GLY A 104 13.64 3.43 15.23
C GLY A 104 12.51 3.90 14.30
N VAL A 105 12.25 3.19 13.21
CA VAL A 105 11.15 3.49 12.28
C VAL A 105 9.91 2.68 12.65
N THR A 106 8.74 3.29 12.46
CA THR A 106 7.43 2.63 12.60
C THR A 106 6.81 2.45 11.22
N VAL A 107 6.49 1.20 10.87
CA VAL A 107 5.86 0.86 9.59
C VAL A 107 4.44 0.34 9.85
N ALA A 108 3.48 0.79 9.06
CA ALA A 108 2.13 0.25 9.05
C ALA A 108 1.89 -0.62 7.82
N VAL A 109 1.19 -1.73 8.01
CA VAL A 109 0.72 -2.62 6.95
C VAL A 109 -0.80 -2.64 7.02
N LEU A 110 -1.45 -2.11 5.99
CA LEU A 110 -2.91 -2.11 5.87
C LEU A 110 -3.32 -3.18 4.85
N ASP A 111 -3.73 -4.34 5.37
CA ASP A 111 -3.86 -5.56 4.57
C ASP A 111 -4.89 -6.56 5.19
N SER A 112 -4.72 -7.87 5.00
CA SER A 112 -5.57 -8.96 5.53
C SER A 112 -5.32 -9.31 7.00
N GLY A 113 -4.32 -8.67 7.65
CA GLY A 113 -3.94 -8.88 9.04
C GLY A 113 -2.50 -9.36 9.18
N ILE A 114 -2.17 -9.97 10.32
CA ILE A 114 -0.93 -10.72 10.53
C ILE A 114 -1.17 -11.97 11.39
N VAL A 115 -0.41 -13.04 11.18
CA VAL A 115 -0.27 -14.12 12.18
C VAL A 115 0.90 -13.79 13.11
N ARG A 116 0.64 -12.92 14.09
CA ARG A 116 1.65 -12.43 15.05
C ARG A 116 2.38 -13.55 15.80
N SER A 117 1.75 -14.69 16.03
CA SER A 117 2.32 -15.80 16.79
C SER A 117 3.40 -16.60 16.05
N LEU A 118 3.69 -16.29 14.79
CA LEU A 118 4.76 -16.94 14.04
C LEU A 118 6.13 -16.49 14.57
N PRO A 119 7.11 -17.40 14.75
CA PRO A 119 8.45 -17.05 15.25
C PRO A 119 9.18 -15.96 14.45
N VAL A 120 8.84 -15.84 13.16
CA VAL A 120 9.34 -14.79 12.26
C VAL A 120 9.04 -13.36 12.76
N PHE A 121 8.06 -13.19 13.65
CA PHE A 121 7.66 -11.90 14.23
C PHE A 121 7.95 -11.77 15.72
N ASP A 122 8.75 -12.68 16.29
CA ASP A 122 9.19 -12.58 17.68
C ASP A 122 9.97 -11.27 17.93
N ASP A 123 9.89 -10.72 19.14
CA ASP A 123 10.54 -9.47 19.53
C ASP A 123 10.14 -8.22 18.69
N ILE A 124 8.97 -8.24 18.05
CA ILE A 124 8.38 -7.09 17.37
C ILE A 124 7.19 -6.56 18.17
N ASP A 125 7.16 -5.26 18.44
CA ASP A 125 6.03 -4.56 19.04
C ASP A 125 4.93 -4.34 17.97
N VAL A 126 3.99 -5.29 17.92
CA VAL A 126 2.86 -5.30 16.99
C VAL A 126 1.63 -4.67 17.64
N ILE A 127 1.13 -3.59 17.04
CA ILE A 127 -0.16 -2.97 17.37
C ILE A 127 -1.16 -3.29 16.27
N GLU A 128 -2.22 -4.01 16.62
CA GLU A 128 -3.20 -4.52 15.67
C GLU A 128 -4.52 -3.75 15.81
N LYS A 129 -5.19 -3.51 14.69
CA LYS A 129 -6.56 -2.98 14.67
C LYS A 129 -7.36 -3.59 13.53
N ASP A 130 -8.56 -4.03 13.85
CA ASP A 130 -9.54 -4.54 12.90
C ASP A 130 -10.47 -3.41 12.42
N PHE A 131 -10.61 -3.29 11.10
CA PHE A 131 -11.57 -2.41 10.43
C PHE A 131 -12.65 -3.19 9.67
N THR A 132 -12.54 -4.53 9.64
CA THR A 132 -13.41 -5.45 8.91
C THR A 132 -14.58 -5.97 9.74
N GLY A 133 -14.38 -6.11 11.06
CA GLY A 133 -15.32 -6.77 11.96
C GLY A 133 -15.09 -8.28 12.10
N GLU A 134 -14.10 -8.84 11.41
CA GLU A 134 -13.74 -10.26 11.44
C GLU A 134 -12.63 -10.60 12.48
N GLY A 135 -12.16 -9.60 13.23
CA GLY A 135 -11.02 -9.73 14.14
C GLY A 135 -9.67 -9.57 13.42
N VAL A 136 -8.59 -9.38 14.19
CA VAL A 136 -7.27 -8.95 13.68
C VAL A 136 -6.45 -10.02 12.96
N VAL A 137 -6.80 -11.30 13.17
CA VAL A 137 -6.00 -12.43 12.67
C VAL A 137 -6.08 -12.51 11.15
N ASP A 138 -4.93 -12.74 10.54
CA ASP A 138 -4.82 -13.04 9.11
C ASP A 138 -5.26 -14.47 8.82
N VAL A 139 -6.28 -14.61 7.99
CA VAL A 139 -6.80 -15.90 7.52
C VAL A 139 -6.53 -16.12 6.03
N ASP A 140 -6.03 -15.10 5.34
CA ASP A 140 -5.71 -15.14 3.91
C ASP A 140 -4.22 -15.47 3.70
N GLY A 141 -3.34 -14.84 4.49
CA GLY A 141 -1.88 -15.01 4.42
C GLY A 141 -1.16 -13.90 3.69
N HIS A 142 -1.87 -13.09 2.89
CA HIS A 142 -1.27 -12.00 2.13
C HIS A 142 -0.60 -10.95 3.02
N GLY A 143 -1.29 -10.47 4.07
CA GLY A 143 -0.76 -9.50 5.01
C GLY A 143 0.45 -10.02 5.77
N THR A 144 0.41 -11.29 6.19
CA THR A 144 1.55 -12.00 6.81
C THR A 144 2.76 -12.07 5.88
N HIS A 145 2.54 -12.39 4.61
CA HIS A 145 3.61 -12.43 3.60
C HIS A 145 4.24 -11.05 3.40
N CYS A 146 3.41 -10.00 3.22
CA CYS A 146 3.87 -8.62 3.08
C CYS A 146 4.64 -8.13 4.33
N ALA A 147 4.15 -8.43 5.53
CA ALA A 147 4.81 -8.10 6.79
C ALA A 147 6.21 -8.76 6.88
N GLY A 148 6.31 -10.03 6.50
CA GLY A 148 7.58 -10.77 6.45
C GLY A 148 8.61 -10.10 5.53
N THR A 149 8.19 -9.66 4.34
CA THR A 149 9.08 -8.97 3.38
C THR A 149 9.59 -7.63 3.92
N ILE A 150 8.83 -6.94 4.76
CA ILE A 150 9.26 -5.66 5.34
C ILE A 150 10.21 -5.90 6.51
N PHE A 151 9.82 -6.71 7.50
CA PHE A 151 10.46 -6.73 8.83
C PHE A 151 10.58 -8.11 9.49
N GLY A 152 10.21 -9.19 8.80
CA GLY A 152 10.32 -10.54 9.35
C GLY A 152 11.76 -10.96 9.64
N HIS A 153 11.95 -11.82 10.64
CA HIS A 153 13.22 -12.52 10.83
C HIS A 153 13.50 -13.52 9.70
N ASP A 154 14.70 -14.08 9.70
CA ASP A 154 15.07 -15.12 8.75
C ASP A 154 14.19 -16.37 8.96
N VAL A 155 13.74 -16.96 7.85
CA VAL A 155 12.95 -18.20 7.87
C VAL A 155 13.78 -19.29 7.23
N SER A 156 14.03 -20.38 7.97
CA SER A 156 14.84 -21.51 7.50
C SER A 156 16.24 -21.11 6.99
N GLY A 157 16.83 -20.05 7.55
CA GLY A 157 18.16 -19.54 7.16
C GLY A 157 18.16 -18.58 5.96
N THR A 158 16.99 -18.26 5.39
CA THR A 158 16.83 -17.24 4.36
C THR A 158 16.37 -15.91 4.96
N ARG A 159 17.14 -14.85 4.69
CA ARG A 159 16.69 -13.48 4.93
C ARG A 159 15.60 -13.09 3.93
N ILE A 160 14.40 -12.82 4.44
CA ILE A 160 13.24 -12.36 3.64
C ILE A 160 12.98 -10.86 3.79
N ALA A 161 13.44 -10.24 4.89
CA ALA A 161 13.15 -8.85 5.19
C ALA A 161 14.12 -7.86 4.57
N VAL A 162 13.53 -6.80 4.02
CA VAL A 162 14.24 -5.60 3.57
C VAL A 162 14.74 -4.77 4.75
N ALA A 163 13.91 -4.56 5.78
CA ALA A 163 14.21 -3.72 6.94
C ALA A 163 14.07 -4.49 8.28
N PRO A 164 14.99 -5.44 8.58
CA PRO A 164 14.89 -6.33 9.75
C PRO A 164 15.04 -5.62 11.12
N GLY A 165 15.46 -4.35 11.12
CA GLY A 165 15.60 -3.52 12.32
C GLY A 165 14.31 -2.79 12.72
N VAL A 166 13.24 -2.88 11.94
CA VAL A 166 11.92 -2.33 12.31
C VAL A 166 11.35 -3.16 13.46
N LYS A 167 11.17 -2.52 14.63
CA LYS A 167 10.70 -3.19 15.86
C LYS A 167 9.32 -2.72 16.34
N ARG A 168 8.75 -1.70 15.71
CA ARG A 168 7.40 -1.21 16.02
C ARG A 168 6.57 -1.18 14.75
N VAL A 169 5.48 -1.92 14.73
CA VAL A 169 4.65 -2.09 13.53
C VAL A 169 3.16 -1.90 13.85
N LEU A 170 2.43 -1.35 12.90
CA LEU A 170 1.00 -1.11 13.00
C LEU A 170 0.28 -1.97 11.95
N ILE A 171 -0.52 -2.94 12.38
CA ILE A 171 -1.21 -3.86 11.50
C ILE A 171 -2.69 -3.50 11.48
N GLY A 172 -3.12 -2.87 10.39
CA GLY A 172 -4.53 -2.56 10.16
C GLY A 172 -5.13 -3.63 9.27
N LYS A 173 -5.98 -4.50 9.81
CA LYS A 173 -6.76 -5.41 8.97
C LYS A 173 -7.89 -4.62 8.33
N VAL A 174 -7.80 -4.44 7.01
CA VAL A 174 -8.76 -3.68 6.21
C VAL A 174 -9.40 -4.51 5.10
N LEU A 175 -8.79 -5.66 4.76
CA LEU A 175 -9.31 -6.62 3.80
C LEU A 175 -9.99 -7.76 4.56
N SER A 176 -11.30 -7.91 4.35
CA SER A 176 -12.09 -9.02 4.87
C SER A 176 -12.13 -10.17 3.86
N THR A 177 -12.71 -11.30 4.26
CA THR A 177 -12.97 -12.42 3.34
C THR A 177 -13.96 -12.08 2.21
N GLU A 178 -14.76 -11.03 2.38
CA GLU A 178 -15.74 -10.51 1.42
C GLU A 178 -15.26 -9.27 0.65
N GLY A 179 -14.02 -8.82 0.90
CA GLY A 179 -13.45 -7.62 0.30
C GLY A 179 -13.31 -6.47 1.31
N ALA A 180 -13.32 -5.24 0.81
CA ALA A 180 -13.16 -4.05 1.64
C ALA A 180 -13.98 -2.88 1.09
N ALA A 181 -14.00 -1.79 1.82
CA ALA A 181 -14.61 -0.53 1.40
C ALA A 181 -13.69 0.65 1.65
N SER A 182 -13.82 1.70 0.84
CA SER A 182 -12.91 2.85 0.86
C SER A 182 -12.90 3.61 2.19
N ASP A 183 -13.98 3.51 2.98
CA ASP A 183 -14.08 4.09 4.31
C ASP A 183 -13.18 3.39 5.33
N GLN A 184 -13.08 2.06 5.26
CA GLN A 184 -12.18 1.28 6.09
C GLN A 184 -10.73 1.66 5.82
N ILE A 185 -10.36 1.80 4.54
CA ILE A 185 -9.01 2.20 4.12
C ILE A 185 -8.69 3.61 4.62
N ALA A 186 -9.59 4.57 4.40
CA ALA A 186 -9.37 5.97 4.80
C ALA A 186 -9.21 6.11 6.32
N ASN A 187 -10.05 5.40 7.09
CA ASN A 187 -9.94 5.35 8.55
C ASN A 187 -8.66 4.67 9.04
N ALA A 188 -8.23 3.60 8.37
CA ALA A 188 -7.00 2.89 8.71
C ALA A 188 -5.74 3.71 8.43
N ILE A 189 -5.72 4.48 7.33
CA ILE A 189 -4.66 5.46 7.05
C ILE A 189 -4.58 6.47 8.20
N MET A 190 -5.70 7.09 8.58
CA MET A 190 -5.70 8.08 9.67
C MET A 190 -5.25 7.47 11.00
N TRP A 191 -5.72 6.27 11.33
CA TRP A 191 -5.28 5.54 12.52
C TRP A 191 -3.78 5.27 12.52
N ALA A 192 -3.21 4.78 11.42
CA ALA A 192 -1.78 4.50 11.32
C ALA A 192 -0.94 5.77 11.49
N VAL A 193 -1.38 6.86 10.86
CA VAL A 193 -0.74 8.17 11.01
C VAL A 193 -0.83 8.69 12.45
N ASP A 194 -2.00 8.61 13.09
CA ASP A 194 -2.20 9.06 14.47
C ASP A 194 -1.39 8.23 15.49
N ASN A 195 -1.03 6.99 15.12
CA ASN A 195 -0.15 6.11 15.88
C ASN A 195 1.34 6.25 15.50
N GLY A 196 1.69 7.23 14.67
CA GLY A 196 3.09 7.60 14.39
C GLY A 196 3.76 6.78 13.29
N ALA A 197 3.01 6.21 12.35
CA ALA A 197 3.59 5.55 11.18
C ALA A 197 4.49 6.53 10.40
N HIS A 198 5.71 6.10 10.10
CA HIS A 198 6.61 6.80 9.17
C HIS A 198 6.38 6.33 7.73
N VAL A 199 5.97 5.07 7.56
CA VAL A 199 5.65 4.45 6.27
C VAL A 199 4.36 3.66 6.43
N ILE A 200 3.44 3.77 5.48
CA ILE A 200 2.23 2.96 5.38
C ILE A 200 2.30 2.20 4.06
N SER A 201 2.25 0.87 4.11
CA SER A 201 2.18 -0.01 2.95
C SER A 201 0.76 -0.51 2.74
N MET A 202 0.26 -0.45 1.50
CA MET A 202 -1.09 -0.86 1.13
C MET A 202 -1.07 -1.68 -0.17
N SER A 203 -1.59 -2.90 -0.13
CA SER A 203 -1.62 -3.80 -1.29
C SER A 203 -3.05 -4.04 -1.79
N LEU A 204 -3.76 -2.95 -2.04
CA LEU A 204 -5.20 -2.92 -2.32
C LEU A 204 -5.55 -1.91 -3.42
N GLY A 205 -6.70 -2.10 -4.06
CA GLY A 205 -7.19 -1.22 -5.12
C GLY A 205 -8.72 -1.14 -5.18
N MET A 206 -9.25 -0.16 -5.90
CA MET A 206 -10.69 -0.02 -6.12
C MET A 206 -11.24 -1.14 -7.00
N ASP A 207 -12.32 -1.78 -6.56
CA ASP A 207 -12.99 -2.83 -7.33
C ASP A 207 -14.13 -2.25 -8.18
N PHE A 208 -13.78 -1.44 -9.17
CA PHE A 208 -14.76 -0.87 -10.10
C PHE A 208 -15.60 -1.95 -10.80
N PRO A 209 -15.03 -3.04 -11.36
CA PRO A 209 -15.82 -4.11 -11.96
C PRO A 209 -16.74 -4.81 -10.96
N GLY A 210 -16.25 -5.10 -9.75
CA GLY A 210 -17.08 -5.67 -8.69
C GLY A 210 -18.24 -4.76 -8.30
N PHE A 211 -18.03 -3.44 -8.26
CA PHE A 211 -19.09 -2.50 -7.97
C PHE A 211 -20.14 -2.43 -9.07
N VAL A 212 -19.74 -2.46 -10.35
CA VAL A 212 -20.69 -2.57 -11.47
C VAL A 212 -21.50 -3.86 -11.37
N LYS A 213 -20.84 -4.99 -11.08
CA LYS A 213 -21.50 -6.29 -10.93
C LYS A 213 -22.54 -6.25 -9.80
N GLN A 214 -22.17 -5.71 -8.65
CA GLN A 214 -23.07 -5.55 -7.51
C GLN A 214 -24.32 -4.73 -7.88
N LEU A 215 -24.14 -3.58 -8.53
CA LEU A 215 -25.25 -2.72 -8.94
C LEU A 215 -26.21 -3.41 -9.93
N VAL A 216 -25.68 -4.24 -10.84
CA VAL A 216 -26.50 -4.99 -11.80
C VAL A 216 -27.22 -6.16 -11.14
N GLU A 217 -26.48 -7.00 -10.43
CA GLU A 217 -26.97 -8.30 -9.96
C GLU A 217 -27.80 -8.19 -8.67
N GLU A 218 -27.41 -7.29 -7.75
CA GLU A 218 -28.04 -7.17 -6.44
C GLU A 218 -29.06 -6.02 -6.41
N ASP A 219 -28.69 -4.86 -6.97
CA ASP A 219 -29.53 -3.66 -6.91
C ASP A 219 -30.46 -3.51 -8.14
N GLY A 220 -30.30 -4.36 -9.15
CA GLY A 220 -31.18 -4.41 -10.33
C GLY A 220 -31.02 -3.23 -11.30
N TYR A 221 -29.87 -2.56 -11.30
CA TYR A 221 -29.60 -1.49 -12.26
C TYR A 221 -29.38 -2.06 -13.67
N PRO A 222 -29.88 -1.39 -14.72
CA PRO A 222 -29.41 -1.63 -16.08
C PRO A 222 -27.87 -1.45 -16.17
N PRO A 223 -27.15 -2.28 -16.95
CA PRO A 223 -25.68 -2.25 -17.00
C PRO A 223 -25.06 -0.87 -17.29
N GLU A 224 -25.67 -0.07 -18.16
CA GLU A 224 -25.17 1.27 -18.51
C GLU A 224 -25.31 2.24 -17.33
N LEU A 225 -26.40 2.12 -16.56
CA LEU A 225 -26.62 2.92 -15.35
C LEU A 225 -25.70 2.45 -14.22
N ALA A 226 -25.56 1.14 -14.02
CA ALA A 226 -24.62 0.56 -13.06
C ALA A 226 -23.19 1.04 -13.32
N THR A 227 -22.76 1.02 -14.58
CA THR A 227 -21.44 1.52 -15.01
C THR A 227 -21.27 3.01 -14.71
N SER A 228 -22.29 3.82 -15.00
CA SER A 228 -22.27 5.25 -14.74
C SER A 228 -22.21 5.57 -13.24
N HIS A 229 -23.01 4.87 -12.43
CA HIS A 229 -23.00 5.00 -10.98
C HIS A 229 -21.67 4.57 -10.36
N ALA A 230 -21.12 3.45 -10.81
CA ALA A 230 -19.79 3.01 -10.37
C ALA A 230 -18.71 4.04 -10.74
N LEU A 231 -18.84 4.71 -11.89
CA LEU A 231 -17.86 5.71 -12.34
C LEU A 231 -17.93 6.99 -11.51
N GLU A 232 -19.13 7.40 -11.09
CA GLU A 232 -19.29 8.47 -10.11
C GLU A 232 -18.65 8.11 -8.77
N GLY A 233 -18.88 6.89 -8.28
CA GLY A 233 -18.23 6.37 -7.07
C GLY A 233 -16.71 6.38 -7.17
N TYR A 234 -16.17 5.86 -8.28
CA TYR A 234 -14.75 5.85 -8.60
C TYR A 234 -14.13 7.24 -8.59
N ARG A 235 -14.71 8.17 -9.35
CA ARG A 235 -14.25 9.57 -9.41
C ARG A 235 -14.27 10.22 -8.04
N THR A 236 -15.34 10.03 -7.28
CA THR A 236 -15.52 10.67 -5.98
C THR A 236 -14.52 10.12 -4.95
N ASN A 237 -14.22 8.82 -4.99
CA ASN A 237 -13.23 8.22 -4.12
C ASN A 237 -11.79 8.56 -4.51
N LEU A 238 -11.48 8.76 -5.80
CA LEU A 238 -10.18 9.31 -6.20
C LEU A 238 -9.94 10.68 -5.53
N LEU A 239 -10.95 11.56 -5.59
CA LEU A 239 -10.91 12.87 -4.94
C LEU A 239 -10.93 12.80 -3.39
N LEU A 240 -11.48 11.73 -2.80
CA LEU A 240 -11.43 11.48 -1.36
C LEU A 240 -9.99 11.24 -0.94
N PHE A 241 -9.31 10.28 -1.59
CA PHE A 241 -7.93 9.93 -1.28
C PHE A 241 -6.96 11.07 -1.60
N GLU A 242 -7.21 11.85 -2.66
CA GLU A 242 -6.40 13.04 -2.98
C GLU A 242 -6.48 14.11 -1.88
N ARG A 243 -7.67 14.36 -1.35
CA ARG A 243 -7.85 15.28 -0.22
C ARG A 243 -7.21 14.76 1.05
N LEU A 244 -7.32 13.45 1.31
CA LEU A 244 -6.69 12.81 2.46
C LEU A 244 -5.16 12.94 2.37
N ALA A 245 -4.56 12.55 1.24
CA ALA A 245 -3.12 12.65 1.01
C ALA A 245 -2.63 14.11 1.11
N SER A 246 -3.37 15.06 0.53
CA SER A 246 -3.08 16.49 0.62
C SER A 246 -3.11 16.99 2.07
N TYR A 247 -4.11 16.57 2.86
CA TYR A 247 -4.20 16.92 4.28
C TYR A 247 -2.99 16.39 5.07
N LEU A 248 -2.58 15.14 4.82
CA LEU A 248 -1.43 14.53 5.47
C LEU A 248 -0.11 15.27 5.16
N ARG A 249 0.06 15.71 3.90
CA ARG A 249 1.22 16.51 3.47
C ARG A 249 1.29 17.87 4.19
N VAL A 250 0.16 18.59 4.27
CA VAL A 250 0.11 19.94 4.87
C VAL A 250 0.34 19.92 6.38
N LYS A 251 -0.11 18.87 7.07
CA LYS A 251 0.08 18.75 8.53
C LYS A 251 1.50 18.39 8.96
N ALA A 252 2.48 18.41 8.04
CA ALA A 252 3.87 18.07 8.29
C ALA A 252 4.02 16.73 9.04
N ARG A 253 3.12 15.78 8.75
CA ARG A 253 3.19 14.44 9.32
C ARG A 253 4.27 13.66 8.58
N SER A 254 5.09 12.94 9.32
CA SER A 254 6.28 12.24 8.85
C SER A 254 5.98 10.93 8.09
N THR A 255 4.84 10.84 7.41
CA THR A 255 4.33 9.58 6.86
C THR A 255 4.38 9.55 5.35
N LEU A 256 5.04 8.53 4.80
CA LEU A 256 4.97 8.16 3.38
C LEU A 256 3.87 7.11 3.19
N LEU A 257 3.00 7.30 2.20
CA LEU A 257 2.03 6.28 1.78
C LEU A 257 2.58 5.55 0.55
N VAL A 258 2.62 4.22 0.60
CA VAL A 258 3.08 3.33 -0.46
C VAL A 258 1.92 2.42 -0.86
N ALA A 259 1.66 2.29 -2.15
CA ALA A 259 0.59 1.42 -2.64
C ALA A 259 0.96 0.64 -3.91
N ALA A 260 0.51 -0.60 -3.99
CA ALA A 260 0.67 -1.45 -5.17
C ALA A 260 -0.06 -0.86 -6.39
N ALA A 261 0.54 -0.96 -7.58
CA ALA A 261 -0.02 -0.37 -8.80
C ALA A 261 -1.22 -1.14 -9.39
N GLY A 262 -1.38 -2.42 -9.07
CA GLY A 262 -2.42 -3.29 -9.62
C GLY A 262 -1.88 -4.38 -10.55
N ASN A 263 -2.67 -5.45 -10.70
CA ASN A 263 -2.30 -6.70 -11.37
C ASN A 263 -3.23 -7.01 -12.56
N GLU A 264 -3.83 -6.01 -13.20
CA GLU A 264 -4.85 -6.17 -14.22
C GLU A 264 -4.31 -6.26 -15.65
N SER A 265 -3.05 -5.87 -15.89
CA SER A 265 -2.44 -5.98 -17.21
C SER A 265 -2.26 -7.45 -17.61
N ARG A 266 -2.24 -7.75 -18.91
CA ARG A 266 -2.11 -9.10 -19.48
C ARG A 266 -1.20 -9.07 -20.71
N ARG A 267 0.02 -8.58 -20.51
CA ARG A 267 1.03 -8.40 -21.59
C ARG A 267 1.48 -9.73 -22.21
N ASP A 268 1.32 -10.81 -21.47
CA ASP A 268 1.55 -12.20 -21.89
C ASP A 268 0.52 -12.67 -22.95
N ILE A 269 -0.71 -12.15 -22.89
CA ILE A 269 -1.77 -12.48 -23.86
C ILE A 269 -1.66 -11.56 -25.08
N ASP A 270 -1.58 -10.26 -24.85
CA ASP A 270 -1.40 -9.26 -25.90
C ASP A 270 -0.64 -8.06 -25.30
N PRO A 271 0.48 -7.61 -25.91
CA PRO A 271 1.24 -6.46 -25.41
C PRO A 271 0.40 -5.18 -25.25
N ARG A 272 -0.76 -5.07 -25.90
CA ARG A 272 -1.68 -3.92 -25.78
C ARG A 272 -2.61 -4.02 -24.56
N PHE A 273 -2.74 -5.17 -23.92
CA PHE A 273 -3.61 -5.36 -22.75
C PHE A 273 -2.93 -4.83 -21.50
N GLN A 274 -2.90 -3.51 -21.40
CA GLN A 274 -2.27 -2.78 -20.31
C GLN A 274 -3.31 -1.91 -19.60
N ILE A 275 -3.27 -1.92 -18.28
CA ILE A 275 -4.11 -1.12 -17.42
C ILE A 275 -3.22 -0.15 -16.64
N ALA A 276 -3.66 1.09 -16.49
CA ALA A 276 -2.94 2.10 -15.73
C ALA A 276 -3.02 1.81 -14.22
N VAL A 277 -2.12 2.39 -13.44
CA VAL A 277 -2.13 2.32 -11.96
C VAL A 277 -3.54 2.48 -11.40
N SER A 278 -3.95 1.55 -10.54
CA SER A 278 -5.26 1.57 -9.90
C SER A 278 -5.29 2.59 -8.75
N PRO A 279 -6.44 3.21 -8.46
CA PRO A 279 -6.60 3.96 -7.23
C PRO A 279 -6.66 3.02 -6.01
N PRO A 280 -6.17 3.44 -4.83
CA PRO A 280 -5.71 4.80 -4.54
C PRO A 280 -4.27 5.09 -4.99
N ALA A 281 -3.50 4.11 -5.48
CA ALA A 281 -2.08 4.26 -5.78
C ALA A 281 -1.76 5.38 -6.79
N VAL A 282 -2.66 5.67 -7.73
CA VAL A 282 -2.47 6.75 -8.73
C VAL A 282 -2.56 8.17 -8.14
N VAL A 283 -3.04 8.31 -6.90
CA VAL A 283 -3.24 9.61 -6.25
C VAL A 283 -1.92 10.27 -5.91
N GLU A 284 -1.81 11.56 -6.19
CA GLU A 284 -0.65 12.36 -5.82
C GLU A 284 -0.48 12.45 -4.28
N GLY A 285 0.73 12.16 -3.80
CA GLY A 285 1.02 11.94 -2.38
C GLY A 285 0.94 10.48 -1.93
N ILE A 286 0.61 9.55 -2.82
CA ILE A 286 0.81 8.11 -2.65
C ILE A 286 1.90 7.67 -3.64
N LEU A 287 2.86 6.88 -3.15
CA LEU A 287 3.94 6.31 -3.95
C LEU A 287 3.46 4.99 -4.56
N SER A 288 3.08 5.02 -5.84
CA SER A 288 2.66 3.83 -6.59
C SER A 288 3.83 2.94 -6.99
N VAL A 289 3.64 1.62 -6.85
CA VAL A 289 4.71 0.62 -7.01
C VAL A 289 4.36 -0.42 -8.08
N GLY A 290 5.16 -0.45 -9.15
CA GLY A 290 5.14 -1.50 -10.17
C GLY A 290 5.98 -2.72 -9.78
N ALA A 291 5.74 -3.84 -10.44
CA ALA A 291 6.44 -5.11 -10.19
C ALA A 291 7.44 -5.43 -11.30
N VAL A 292 8.67 -5.78 -10.91
CA VAL A 292 9.67 -6.38 -11.80
C VAL A 292 10.03 -7.79 -11.35
N GLY A 293 10.46 -8.62 -12.30
CA GLY A 293 10.99 -9.97 -12.08
C GLY A 293 12.41 -10.12 -12.61
N ARG A 294 13.13 -11.12 -12.10
CA ARG A 294 14.48 -11.49 -12.53
C ARG A 294 14.42 -12.36 -13.79
N HIS A 295 15.25 -12.04 -14.77
CA HIS A 295 15.49 -12.85 -15.97
C HIS A 295 17.00 -12.94 -16.24
N ASP A 296 17.41 -13.82 -17.15
CA ASP A 296 18.82 -14.04 -17.50
C ASP A 296 19.51 -12.79 -18.05
N ASP A 297 18.77 -11.87 -18.66
CA ASP A 297 19.27 -10.64 -19.27
C ASP A 297 19.00 -9.37 -18.43
N GLY A 298 18.55 -9.53 -17.19
CA GLY A 298 18.27 -8.44 -16.26
C GLY A 298 16.84 -8.45 -15.72
N LEU A 299 16.45 -7.35 -15.09
CA LEU A 299 15.12 -7.15 -14.56
C LEU A 299 14.14 -6.75 -15.67
N ARG A 300 12.94 -7.31 -15.66
CA ARG A 300 11.86 -6.93 -16.59
C ARG A 300 10.57 -6.65 -15.83
N VAL A 301 9.74 -5.78 -16.39
CA VAL A 301 8.39 -5.53 -15.86
C VAL A 301 7.56 -6.82 -15.91
N ALA A 302 6.83 -7.10 -14.84
CA ALA A 302 5.95 -8.27 -14.78
C ALA A 302 4.75 -8.08 -15.73
N ASN A 303 4.34 -9.16 -16.42
CA ASN A 303 3.25 -9.09 -17.41
C ASN A 303 1.92 -8.59 -16.85
N PHE A 304 1.69 -8.84 -15.55
CA PHE A 304 0.51 -8.40 -14.82
C PHE A 304 0.58 -6.95 -14.33
N SER A 305 1.79 -6.36 -14.23
CA SER A 305 1.98 -5.05 -13.61
C SER A 305 1.29 -3.96 -14.42
N ASN A 306 0.44 -3.19 -13.74
CA ASN A 306 -0.12 -1.98 -14.32
C ASN A 306 0.97 -0.95 -14.64
N TYR A 307 0.76 -0.17 -15.70
CA TYR A 307 1.69 0.86 -16.16
C TYR A 307 1.40 2.21 -15.51
N GLY A 308 2.39 3.10 -15.59
CA GLY A 308 2.41 4.42 -14.97
C GLY A 308 2.75 4.44 -13.46
N PRO A 309 3.44 3.46 -12.86
CA PRO A 309 3.85 3.58 -11.47
C PRO A 309 4.90 4.69 -11.30
N LYS A 310 5.03 5.24 -10.09
CA LYS A 310 6.09 6.19 -9.76
C LYS A 310 7.45 5.50 -9.67
N VAL A 311 7.48 4.32 -9.06
CA VAL A 311 8.69 3.50 -8.89
C VAL A 311 8.36 2.02 -9.08
N SER A 312 9.38 1.19 -9.19
CA SER A 312 9.23 -0.26 -9.25
C SER A 312 10.02 -0.97 -8.15
N ALA A 313 9.64 -2.21 -7.89
CA ALA A 313 10.32 -3.10 -6.96
C ALA A 313 10.14 -4.57 -7.36
N PRO A 314 10.94 -5.48 -6.78
CA PRO A 314 10.79 -6.92 -6.96
C PRO A 314 9.37 -7.38 -6.62
N GLY A 315 8.69 -8.01 -7.57
CA GLY A 315 7.30 -8.46 -7.41
C GLY A 315 6.99 -9.78 -8.09
N VAL A 316 7.98 -10.53 -8.58
CA VAL A 316 7.80 -11.86 -9.19
C VAL A 316 8.57 -12.88 -8.36
N GLU A 317 7.90 -13.96 -7.95
CA GLU A 317 8.48 -15.03 -7.14
C GLU A 317 9.18 -14.51 -5.88
N ILE A 318 8.48 -13.65 -5.15
CA ILE A 318 8.97 -13.06 -3.91
C ILE A 318 8.76 -14.04 -2.78
N MET A 319 9.88 -14.51 -2.23
CA MET A 319 9.92 -15.40 -1.09
C MET A 319 9.68 -14.63 0.21
N SER A 320 8.68 -15.05 0.98
CA SER A 320 8.41 -14.56 2.34
C SER A 320 7.70 -15.65 3.16
N VAL A 321 7.27 -15.33 4.37
CA VAL A 321 6.61 -16.26 5.28
C VAL A 321 5.12 -16.46 4.95
N ALA A 322 4.67 -17.71 4.99
CA ALA A 322 3.27 -18.11 4.88
C ALA A 322 2.62 -18.34 6.24
N LEU A 323 1.31 -18.60 6.26
CA LEU A 323 0.53 -18.87 7.47
C LEU A 323 1.04 -20.07 8.29
N ASP A 324 1.68 -21.06 7.65
CA ASP A 324 2.26 -22.23 8.33
C ASP A 324 3.68 -22.00 8.84
N GLY A 325 4.21 -20.77 8.71
CA GLY A 325 5.54 -20.37 9.13
C GLY A 325 6.66 -20.75 8.16
N LYS A 326 6.36 -21.35 7.01
CA LYS A 326 7.35 -21.70 5.99
C LYS A 326 7.49 -20.61 4.94
N LEU A 327 8.53 -20.75 4.12
CA LEU A 327 8.74 -19.92 2.95
C LEU A 327 7.70 -20.23 1.86
N GLN A 328 7.16 -19.18 1.25
CA GLN A 328 6.27 -19.23 0.10
C GLN A 328 6.62 -18.10 -0.88
N ALA A 329 6.68 -18.45 -2.17
CA ALA A 329 6.87 -17.50 -3.25
C ALA A 329 5.50 -17.00 -3.78
N LEU A 330 5.31 -15.68 -3.78
CA LEU A 330 4.14 -15.02 -4.35
C LEU A 330 4.58 -13.95 -5.36
N SER A 331 3.71 -13.65 -6.33
CA SER A 331 3.98 -12.66 -7.36
C SER A 331 2.85 -11.63 -7.44
N GLY A 332 3.19 -10.35 -7.45
CA GLY A 332 2.23 -9.26 -7.54
C GLY A 332 2.90 -7.91 -7.33
N THR A 333 2.25 -6.84 -7.79
CA THR A 333 2.59 -5.47 -7.34
C THR A 333 2.40 -5.31 -5.83
N SER A 334 1.54 -6.15 -5.24
CA SER A 334 1.38 -6.33 -3.80
C SER A 334 2.61 -6.89 -3.07
N MET A 335 3.49 -7.63 -3.76
CA MET A 335 4.80 -8.05 -3.24
C MET A 335 5.91 -7.02 -3.50
N ALA A 336 5.72 -6.14 -4.50
CA ALA A 336 6.63 -5.03 -4.77
C ALA A 336 6.46 -3.88 -3.76
N ALA A 337 5.22 -3.54 -3.39
CA ALA A 337 4.92 -2.52 -2.38
C ALA A 337 5.67 -2.69 -1.04
N PRO A 338 5.73 -3.88 -0.40
CA PRO A 338 6.48 -4.07 0.83
C PRO A 338 7.99 -3.90 0.66
N HIS A 339 8.58 -4.19 -0.51
CA HIS A 339 9.99 -3.86 -0.76
C HIS A 339 10.23 -2.34 -0.72
N VAL A 340 9.36 -1.56 -1.36
CA VAL A 340 9.44 -0.09 -1.31
C VAL A 340 9.22 0.43 0.10
N ALA A 341 8.28 -0.15 0.85
CA ALA A 341 8.06 0.23 2.25
C ALA A 341 9.28 -0.07 3.14
N GLY A 342 9.92 -1.23 2.94
CA GLY A 342 11.17 -1.59 3.61
C GLY A 342 12.32 -0.63 3.26
N VAL A 343 12.55 -0.36 1.97
CA VAL A 343 13.57 0.60 1.52
C VAL A 343 13.31 2.00 2.09
N ALA A 344 12.05 2.43 2.12
CA ALA A 344 11.65 3.68 2.75
C ALA A 344 11.96 3.69 4.26
N ALA A 345 11.79 2.57 4.97
CA ALA A 345 12.19 2.47 6.37
C ALA A 345 13.71 2.60 6.55
N LEU A 346 14.52 2.00 5.67
CA LEU A 346 15.98 2.17 5.69
C LEU A 346 16.40 3.64 5.48
N TRP A 347 15.78 4.32 4.51
CA TRP A 347 16.01 5.75 4.28
C TRP A 347 15.52 6.62 5.44
N ALA A 348 14.38 6.28 6.04
CA ALA A 348 13.84 6.98 7.21
C ALA A 348 14.82 6.91 8.39
N GLU A 349 15.42 5.75 8.68
CA GLU A 349 16.47 5.62 9.70
C GLU A 349 17.64 6.58 9.41
N LYS A 350 18.15 6.58 8.17
CA LYS A 350 19.26 7.47 7.76
C LYS A 350 18.92 8.95 7.93
N MET A 351 17.67 9.33 7.63
CA MET A 351 17.21 10.71 7.70
C MET A 351 16.91 11.17 9.13
N LEU A 352 16.35 10.30 9.98
CA LEU A 352 16.07 10.59 11.39
C LEU A 352 17.35 10.95 12.17
N LYS A 353 18.51 10.39 11.77
CA LYS A 353 19.83 10.76 12.33
C LYS A 353 20.24 12.22 12.05
N LYS A 354 19.63 12.87 11.04
CA LYS A 354 19.95 14.25 10.62
C LYS A 354 18.93 15.29 11.07
N GLY A 355 17.73 14.88 11.47
CA GLY A 355 16.68 15.79 11.92
C GLY A 355 15.26 15.22 11.75
N PRO A 356 14.22 16.04 11.98
CA PRO A 356 12.84 15.63 11.82
C PRO A 356 12.55 15.12 10.40
N LEU A 357 11.85 14.00 10.30
CA LEU A 357 11.45 13.40 9.03
C LEU A 357 10.18 14.07 8.49
N GLY A 358 10.15 14.40 7.21
CA GLY A 358 8.91 14.76 6.50
C GLY A 358 8.56 13.72 5.43
N GLY A 359 7.29 13.34 5.30
CA GLY A 359 6.85 12.34 4.33
C GLY A 359 7.26 12.66 2.89
N THR A 360 7.09 13.92 2.45
CA THR A 360 7.53 14.37 1.11
C THR A 360 9.05 14.33 0.92
N GLN A 361 9.84 14.57 1.97
CA GLN A 361 11.29 14.46 1.88
C GLN A 361 11.73 12.99 1.79
N LEU A 362 11.01 12.10 2.47
CA LEU A 362 11.23 10.66 2.37
C LEU A 362 10.86 10.14 0.98
N GLU A 363 9.71 10.53 0.42
CA GLU A 363 9.31 10.20 -0.96
C GLU A 363 10.38 10.65 -1.95
N ALA A 364 10.76 11.93 -1.90
CA ALA A 364 11.78 12.49 -2.80
C ALA A 364 13.13 11.76 -2.68
N ARG A 365 13.47 11.29 -1.47
CA ARG A 365 14.69 10.51 -1.23
C ARG A 365 14.61 9.12 -1.86
N VAL A 366 13.50 8.40 -1.66
CA VAL A 366 13.31 7.06 -2.22
C VAL A 366 13.27 7.12 -3.74
N VAL A 367 12.48 8.03 -4.30
CA VAL A 367 12.33 8.21 -5.75
C VAL A 367 13.66 8.64 -6.39
N GLY A 368 14.34 9.63 -5.82
CA GLY A 368 15.60 10.15 -6.34
C GLY A 368 16.82 9.23 -6.16
N GLN A 369 16.63 8.02 -5.63
CA GLN A 369 17.66 6.99 -5.46
C GLN A 369 17.28 5.68 -6.15
N THR A 370 16.30 5.73 -7.05
CA THR A 370 16.01 4.61 -7.94
C THR A 370 17.15 4.39 -8.94
N SER A 371 17.24 3.19 -9.50
CA SER A 371 18.18 2.83 -10.56
C SER A 371 17.46 2.12 -11.71
N THR A 372 18.05 2.19 -12.90
CA THR A 372 17.67 1.39 -14.07
C THR A 372 18.80 0.49 -14.56
N ASP A 373 19.92 0.43 -13.82
CA ASP A 373 21.15 -0.24 -14.27
C ASP A 373 20.99 -1.75 -14.45
N GLU A 374 20.13 -2.37 -13.63
CA GLU A 374 19.84 -3.81 -13.69
C GLU A 374 18.68 -4.15 -14.63
N MET A 375 18.06 -3.16 -15.28
CA MET A 375 16.94 -3.41 -16.19
C MET A 375 17.45 -4.02 -17.50
N ALA A 376 16.73 -5.02 -17.99
CA ALA A 376 16.96 -5.57 -19.32
C ALA A 376 16.74 -4.50 -20.40
N ALA A 377 17.45 -4.65 -21.53
CA ALA A 377 17.35 -3.71 -22.63
C ALA A 377 15.91 -3.61 -23.18
N GLY A 378 15.51 -2.41 -23.61
CA GLY A 378 14.19 -2.18 -24.20
C GLY A 378 13.06 -1.95 -23.19
N TYR A 379 13.37 -1.69 -21.92
CA TYR A 379 12.36 -1.28 -20.94
C TYR A 379 11.68 0.04 -21.33
N SER A 380 10.41 0.19 -20.93
CA SER A 380 9.68 1.46 -21.06
C SER A 380 9.65 2.19 -19.71
N ALA A 381 9.96 3.48 -19.71
CA ALA A 381 9.80 4.32 -18.53
C ALA A 381 8.35 4.36 -18.02
N SER A 382 7.37 4.23 -18.92
CA SER A 382 5.95 4.11 -18.53
C SER A 382 5.68 2.86 -17.71
N ASP A 383 6.50 1.82 -17.85
CA ASP A 383 6.26 0.52 -17.23
C ASP A 383 6.95 0.41 -15.87
N ILE A 384 8.03 1.17 -15.65
CA ILE A 384 8.83 1.09 -14.42
C ILE A 384 8.86 2.36 -13.56
N GLY A 385 8.35 3.47 -14.07
CA GLY A 385 8.48 4.78 -13.42
C GLY A 385 9.92 5.26 -13.43
N GLU A 386 10.38 5.79 -12.29
CA GLU A 386 11.76 6.26 -12.12
C GLU A 386 12.79 5.11 -12.01
N GLY A 387 12.33 3.86 -11.86
CA GLY A 387 13.18 2.67 -11.80
C GLY A 387 12.99 1.86 -10.53
N ILE A 388 13.90 0.90 -10.30
CA ILE A 388 13.88 0.05 -9.10
C ILE A 388 14.39 0.84 -7.89
N VAL A 389 13.66 0.81 -6.77
CA VAL A 389 14.10 1.46 -5.52
C VAL A 389 15.40 0.84 -4.99
N GLN A 390 16.27 1.65 -4.39
CA GLN A 390 17.54 1.20 -3.81
C GLN A 390 17.66 1.64 -2.35
N ALA A 391 18.13 0.73 -1.50
CA ALA A 391 18.44 0.96 -0.11
C ALA A 391 19.64 1.91 0.05
N PRO A 392 19.66 2.74 1.12
CA PRO A 392 20.77 3.64 1.36
C PRO A 392 22.08 2.90 1.58
N GLN A 393 23.09 3.25 0.79
CA GLN A 393 24.48 2.80 1.00
C GLN A 393 25.27 3.81 1.86
N MET A 394 26.50 3.46 2.25
CA MET A 394 27.40 4.34 3.03
C MET A 394 27.69 5.67 2.34
#